data_AF-A0A2N3I829-F1
#
_entry.id   AF-A0A2N3I829-F1
#
_cell.length_a   1.000
_cell.length_b   1.000
_cell.length_c   1.000
_cell.angle_alpha   90.00
_cell.angle_beta   90.00
_cell.angle_gamma   90.00
#
_symmetry.space_group_name_H-M   'P 1'
#
loop_
_entity.id
_entity.type
_entity.pdbx_description
1 polymer ?
#
loop_
_entity_poly.entity_id
_entity_poly.type
_entity_poly.pdbx_seq_one_letter_code
_entity_poly.pdbx_strand_id
1 'polypeptide(L)'
;MTQQIKIITILTLGFLIFDSCSVYRSETCIGKIGNLNYENTYIKKNRYEGVIFSKDYIGLMNSSDNKFTPTQTDIDSAEIVLRKGIKLINVNRPNQFDNCPVIDRKLGKYIRQYFGYIDTNGDKIIFINCFWDKKGFYGFIDRIFYKEPDDTKWKTEEKYVLDGCSYYWSIKLNLTKKTLYDFGVNGIG
;
A
#
# COMPACT_ATOMS: atom_id res chain seq x y z
N MET A 1 -3.54 -43.68 -48.80
CA MET A 1 -4.88 -43.20 -48.42
C MET A 1 -4.77 -42.56 -47.05
N THR A 2 -4.75 -41.23 -47.03
CA THR A 2 -4.44 -40.40 -45.86
C THR A 2 -5.72 -40.19 -45.06
N GLN A 3 -5.73 -40.64 -43.81
CA GLN A 3 -6.87 -40.44 -42.90
C GLN A 3 -6.74 -39.04 -42.27
N GLN A 4 -7.59 -38.10 -42.66
CA GLN A 4 -7.65 -36.78 -42.04
C GLN A 4 -8.33 -36.89 -40.67
N ILE A 5 -7.57 -36.59 -39.62
CA ILE A 5 -8.08 -36.36 -38.27
C ILE A 5 -8.70 -34.96 -38.24
N LYS A 6 -10.02 -34.87 -38.09
CA LYS A 6 -10.72 -33.60 -37.79
C LYS A 6 -10.48 -33.24 -36.32
N ILE A 7 -9.62 -32.26 -36.06
CA ILE A 7 -9.49 -31.62 -34.75
C ILE A 7 -10.73 -30.73 -34.57
N ILE A 8 -11.65 -31.13 -33.70
CA ILE A 8 -12.71 -30.26 -33.22
C ILE A 8 -12.09 -29.35 -32.15
N THR A 9 -11.79 -28.12 -32.53
CA THR A 9 -11.43 -27.05 -31.59
C THR A 9 -12.67 -26.67 -30.80
N ILE A 10 -12.78 -27.15 -29.57
CA ILE A 10 -13.74 -26.60 -28.61
C ILE A 10 -13.15 -25.29 -28.09
N LEU A 11 -13.52 -24.18 -28.72
CA LEU A 11 -13.39 -22.83 -28.16
C LEU A 11 -14.39 -22.70 -27.01
N THR A 12 -14.01 -23.12 -25.81
CA THR A 12 -14.70 -22.66 -24.61
C THR A 12 -14.37 -21.19 -24.42
N LEU A 13 -15.30 -20.33 -24.84
CA LEU A 13 -15.36 -18.92 -24.49
C LEU A 13 -15.67 -18.81 -22.98
N GLY A 14 -14.67 -19.10 -22.16
CA GLY A 14 -14.72 -18.90 -20.72
C GLY A 14 -14.37 -17.45 -20.39
N PHE A 15 -15.35 -16.55 -20.44
CA PHE A 15 -15.29 -15.30 -19.69
C PHE A 15 -15.39 -15.64 -18.19
N LEU A 16 -14.25 -15.91 -17.55
CA LEU A 16 -14.13 -15.93 -16.10
C LEU A 16 -13.05 -14.93 -15.69
N ILE A 17 -13.50 -14.00 -14.86
CA ILE A 17 -12.83 -12.81 -14.39
C ILE A 17 -11.60 -13.24 -13.56
N PHE A 18 -10.39 -13.12 -14.12
CA PHE A 18 -9.16 -13.19 -13.31
C PHE A 18 -8.99 -11.87 -12.54
N ASP A 19 -9.83 -11.63 -11.54
CA ASP A 19 -9.46 -10.78 -10.41
C ASP A 19 -8.86 -11.70 -9.32
N SER A 20 -7.87 -12.51 -9.72
CA SER A 20 -7.09 -13.24 -8.74
C SER A 20 -6.30 -12.19 -7.97
N CYS A 21 -6.76 -11.91 -6.76
CA CYS A 21 -6.02 -11.17 -5.75
C CYS A 21 -4.83 -12.03 -5.26
N SER A 22 -4.10 -12.68 -6.17
CA SER A 22 -2.97 -13.51 -5.84
C SER A 22 -1.85 -12.61 -5.36
N VAL A 23 -1.38 -12.92 -4.15
CA VAL A 23 -0.16 -12.36 -3.62
C VAL A 23 0.96 -12.89 -4.48
N TYR A 24 1.65 -11.98 -5.17
CA TYR A 24 2.77 -12.37 -6.02
C TYR A 24 4.01 -12.68 -5.17
N ARG A 25 4.14 -12.00 -4.02
CA ARG A 25 5.24 -12.18 -3.08
C ARG A 25 4.83 -11.76 -1.67
N SER A 26 5.20 -12.56 -0.68
CA SER A 26 5.02 -12.28 0.74
C SER A 26 6.28 -12.65 1.51
N GLU A 27 6.76 -11.78 2.39
CA GLU A 27 8.00 -12.02 3.15
C GLU A 27 7.88 -11.47 4.57
N THR A 28 8.37 -12.22 5.56
CA THR A 28 8.52 -11.72 6.92
C THR A 28 9.69 -10.74 6.98
N CYS A 29 9.44 -9.57 7.56
CA CYS A 29 10.42 -8.53 7.81
C CYS A 29 10.59 -8.38 9.32
N ILE A 30 11.73 -8.81 9.84
CA ILE A 30 12.02 -8.75 11.28
C ILE A 30 12.60 -7.38 11.59
N GLY A 31 11.94 -6.65 12.48
CA GLY A 31 12.44 -5.40 13.03
C GLY A 31 12.68 -5.51 14.54
N LYS A 32 13.36 -4.50 15.09
CA LYS A 32 13.74 -4.46 16.50
C LYS A 32 13.61 -3.04 17.06
N ILE A 33 12.99 -2.90 18.23
CA ILE A 33 12.94 -1.67 19.02
C ILE A 33 13.39 -2.00 20.44
N GLY A 34 14.53 -1.47 20.87
CA GLY A 34 15.14 -1.85 22.14
C GLY A 34 15.42 -3.35 22.20
N ASN A 35 14.78 -4.05 23.15
CA ASN A 35 14.89 -5.51 23.30
C ASN A 35 13.73 -6.29 22.68
N LEU A 36 12.75 -5.60 22.08
CA LEU A 36 11.58 -6.23 21.47
C LEU A 36 11.81 -6.43 19.97
N ASN A 37 11.63 -7.67 19.51
CA ASN A 37 11.55 -8.00 18.10
C ASN A 37 10.09 -8.06 17.67
N TYR A 38 9.82 -7.66 16.43
CA TYR A 38 8.49 -7.76 15.82
C TYR A 38 8.61 -8.24 14.38
N GLU A 39 7.53 -8.82 13.88
CA GLU A 39 7.46 -9.41 12.55
C GLU A 39 6.43 -8.68 11.71
N ASN A 40 6.91 -7.88 10.78
CA ASN A 40 6.06 -7.28 9.76
C ASN A 40 5.94 -8.22 8.56
N THR A 41 4.90 -8.05 7.76
CA THR A 41 4.72 -8.82 6.52
C THR A 41 4.80 -7.90 5.32
N TYR A 42 5.87 -8.00 4.55
CA TYR A 42 5.96 -7.40 3.22
C TYR A 42 5.03 -8.14 2.25
N ILE A 43 4.30 -7.40 1.45
CA ILE A 43 3.40 -7.92 0.41
C ILE A 43 3.60 -7.15 -0.90
N LYS A 44 3.64 -7.90 -2.00
CA LYS A 44 3.59 -7.34 -3.36
C LYS A 44 2.45 -7.99 -4.14
N LYS A 45 1.57 -7.15 -4.68
CA LYS A 45 0.49 -7.53 -5.60
C LYS A 45 0.65 -6.76 -6.92
N ASN A 46 -0.14 -7.14 -7.93
CA ASN A 46 -0.09 -6.51 -9.24
C ASN A 46 -0.29 -4.97 -9.21
N ARG A 47 -1.13 -4.47 -8.29
CA ARG A 47 -1.53 -3.04 -8.24
C ARG A 47 -0.91 -2.25 -7.10
N TYR A 48 -0.23 -2.89 -6.16
CA TYR A 48 0.35 -2.23 -5.01
C TYR A 48 1.44 -3.06 -4.34
N GLU A 49 2.29 -2.36 -3.60
CA GLU A 49 3.34 -2.92 -2.77
C GLU A 49 3.25 -2.26 -1.39
N GLY A 50 3.52 -3.03 -0.33
CA GLY A 50 3.47 -2.48 1.01
C GLY A 50 3.83 -3.47 2.09
N VAL A 51 3.72 -3.03 3.33
CA VAL A 51 4.05 -3.81 4.52
C VAL A 51 2.93 -3.71 5.53
N ILE A 52 2.52 -4.87 6.05
CA ILE A 52 1.61 -5.02 7.17
C ILE A 52 2.44 -4.98 8.45
N PHE A 53 2.20 -3.99 9.29
CA PHE A 53 2.91 -3.86 10.56
C PHE A 53 2.27 -4.71 11.65
N SER A 54 3.13 -5.36 12.46
CA SER A 54 2.67 -6.10 13.63
C SER A 54 2.05 -5.16 14.65
N LYS A 55 1.07 -5.66 15.41
CA LYS A 55 0.61 -5.02 16.64
C LYS A 55 1.74 -4.73 17.63
N ASP A 56 2.83 -5.50 17.58
CA ASP A 56 3.97 -5.35 18.49
C ASP A 56 4.90 -4.21 18.05
N TYR A 57 4.75 -3.68 16.83
CA TYR A 57 5.46 -2.49 16.40
C TYR A 57 5.00 -1.27 17.21
N ILE A 58 5.97 -0.44 17.60
CA ILE A 58 5.75 0.80 18.34
C ILE A 58 6.23 1.95 17.46
N GLY A 59 5.29 2.74 16.96
CA GLY A 59 5.55 3.88 16.07
C GLY A 59 4.70 5.09 16.46
N LEU A 60 4.98 6.23 15.82
CA LEU A 60 4.33 7.51 16.09
C LEU A 60 2.85 7.47 15.70
N MET A 61 2.53 6.92 14.52
CA MET A 61 1.16 6.87 13.99
C MET A 61 0.38 5.63 14.46
N ASN A 62 0.97 4.79 15.30
CA ASN A 62 0.37 3.56 15.83
C ASN A 62 0.37 3.53 17.37
N SER A 63 0.11 4.67 18.02
CA SER A 63 0.12 4.85 19.47
C SER A 63 -1.17 4.38 20.18
N SER A 64 -2.09 3.72 19.46
CA SER A 64 -3.28 3.13 20.08
C SER A 64 -2.89 1.92 20.95
N ASP A 65 -3.50 1.79 22.12
CA ASP A 65 -3.32 0.62 22.97
C ASP A 65 -4.01 -0.64 22.39
N ASN A 66 -5.01 -0.46 21.52
CA ASN A 66 -5.85 -1.53 20.97
C ASN A 66 -5.39 -1.98 19.58
N LYS A 67 -4.10 -2.25 19.40
CA LYS A 67 -3.53 -2.68 18.11
C LYS A 67 -3.91 -4.11 17.75
N PHE A 68 -4.04 -4.35 16.45
CA PHE A 68 -4.05 -5.70 15.88
C PHE A 68 -3.16 -5.76 14.64
N THR A 69 -2.58 -6.93 14.35
CA THR A 69 -1.87 -7.17 13.09
C THR A 69 -2.90 -7.43 12.00
N PRO A 70 -3.05 -6.58 10.98
CA PRO A 70 -4.00 -6.82 9.91
C PRO A 70 -3.73 -8.14 9.19
N THR A 71 -4.79 -8.86 8.84
CA THR A 71 -4.65 -10.02 7.96
C THR A 71 -4.54 -9.56 6.51
N GLN A 72 -4.11 -10.46 5.64
CA GLN A 72 -4.13 -10.18 4.21
C GLN A 72 -5.53 -9.90 3.67
N THR A 73 -6.55 -10.58 4.18
CA THR A 73 -7.96 -10.33 3.84
C THR A 73 -8.43 -8.95 4.29
N ASP A 74 -7.95 -8.47 5.44
CA ASP A 74 -8.19 -7.09 5.88
C ASP A 74 -7.60 -6.09 4.90
N ILE A 75 -6.35 -6.30 4.45
CA ILE A 75 -5.69 -5.43 3.48
C ILE A 75 -6.36 -5.49 2.11
N ASP A 76 -6.79 -6.66 1.66
CA ASP A 76 -7.51 -6.80 0.39
C ASP A 76 -8.84 -6.04 0.42
N SER A 77 -9.57 -6.14 1.54
CA SER A 77 -10.78 -5.36 1.77
C SER A 77 -10.48 -3.86 1.81
N ALA A 78 -9.40 -3.45 2.47
CA ALA A 78 -9.00 -2.06 2.57
C ALA A 78 -8.67 -1.47 1.19
N GLU A 79 -7.89 -2.20 0.38
CA GLU A 79 -7.48 -1.78 -0.97
C GLU A 79 -8.67 -1.68 -1.95
N ILE A 80 -9.69 -2.54 -1.81
CA ILE A 80 -10.92 -2.43 -2.60
C ILE A 80 -11.64 -1.11 -2.30
N VAL A 81 -11.83 -0.79 -1.02
CA VAL A 81 -12.49 0.45 -0.59
C VAL A 81 -11.64 1.67 -0.96
N LEU A 82 -10.33 1.63 -0.72
CA LEU A 82 -9.40 2.71 -1.07
C LEU A 82 -9.50 3.06 -2.56
N ARG A 83 -9.40 2.07 -3.45
CA ARG A 83 -9.47 2.29 -4.90
C ARG A 83 -10.81 2.87 -5.35
N LYS A 84 -11.91 2.46 -4.72
CA LYS A 84 -13.25 2.97 -5.04
C LYS A 84 -13.47 4.39 -4.52
N GLY A 85 -12.96 4.71 -3.34
CA GLY A 85 -13.26 5.95 -2.63
C GLY A 85 -12.24 7.09 -2.83
N ILE A 86 -10.97 6.79 -3.12
CA ILE A 86 -9.91 7.81 -3.07
C ILE A 86 -10.15 8.97 -4.04
N LYS A 87 -10.72 8.69 -5.23
CA LYS A 87 -11.02 9.74 -6.22
C LYS A 87 -12.04 10.76 -5.69
N LEU A 88 -12.98 10.33 -4.86
CA LEU A 88 -14.01 11.20 -4.28
C LEU A 88 -13.41 12.07 -3.16
N ILE A 89 -12.55 11.50 -2.33
CA ILE A 89 -11.91 12.23 -1.21
C ILE A 89 -10.81 13.18 -1.71
N ASN A 90 -10.07 12.77 -2.74
CA ASN A 90 -8.98 13.55 -3.33
C ASN A 90 -9.46 14.66 -4.30
N VAL A 91 -10.76 14.97 -4.34
CA VAL A 91 -11.35 15.89 -5.33
C VAL A 91 -10.74 17.30 -5.28
N ASN A 92 -10.49 17.81 -4.08
CA ASN A 92 -9.93 19.15 -3.85
C ASN A 92 -8.40 19.19 -3.95
N ARG A 93 -7.76 18.03 -4.15
CA ARG A 93 -6.31 17.90 -4.35
C ARG A 93 -5.46 18.71 -3.37
N PRO A 94 -5.63 18.51 -2.05
CA PRO A 94 -4.85 19.23 -1.05
C PRO A 94 -3.36 18.99 -1.28
N ASN A 95 -2.58 20.07 -1.34
CA ASN A 95 -1.14 20.03 -1.55
C ASN A 95 -0.70 19.27 -2.82
N GLN A 96 -1.49 19.27 -3.89
CA GLN A 96 -1.11 18.67 -5.19
C GLN A 96 -1.01 19.73 -6.30
N PHE A 97 -0.13 20.70 -6.06
CA PHE A 97 0.15 21.79 -6.99
C PHE A 97 1.39 21.50 -7.84
N ASP A 98 1.55 22.21 -8.95
CA ASP A 98 2.70 22.13 -9.86
C ASP A 98 3.08 20.69 -10.27
N ASN A 99 4.27 20.23 -9.88
CA ASN A 99 4.83 18.93 -10.23
C ASN A 99 4.44 17.80 -9.26
N CYS A 100 3.56 18.08 -8.30
CA CYS A 100 3.10 17.08 -7.34
C CYS A 100 2.14 16.06 -7.98
N PRO A 101 2.30 14.75 -7.69
CA PRO A 101 1.51 13.71 -8.33
C PRO A 101 0.04 13.78 -7.94
N VAL A 102 -0.87 13.58 -8.90
CA VAL A 102 -2.30 13.42 -8.60
C VAL A 102 -2.53 12.00 -8.08
N ILE A 103 -2.86 11.89 -6.78
CA ILE A 103 -2.90 10.63 -5.99
C ILE A 103 -3.80 9.59 -6.65
N ASP A 104 -5.05 9.93 -6.96
CA ASP A 104 -6.02 8.99 -7.53
C ASP A 104 -5.60 8.48 -8.92
N ARG A 105 -4.82 9.26 -9.67
CA ARG A 105 -4.28 8.87 -10.98
C ARG A 105 -3.00 8.04 -10.89
N LYS A 106 -2.29 8.08 -9.76
CA LYS A 106 -0.98 7.46 -9.55
C LYS A 106 -0.97 6.46 -8.38
N LEU A 107 -2.12 6.05 -7.88
CA LEU A 107 -2.27 5.20 -6.69
C LEU A 107 -1.39 3.93 -6.70
N GLY A 108 -1.18 3.31 -7.86
CA GLY A 108 -0.32 2.13 -7.99
C GLY A 108 1.20 2.39 -7.85
N LYS A 109 1.63 3.65 -7.77
CA LYS A 109 3.04 4.03 -7.58
C LYS A 109 3.45 4.15 -6.11
N TYR A 110 2.49 4.24 -5.20
CA TYR A 110 2.76 4.39 -3.77
C TYR A 110 3.07 3.05 -3.13
N ILE A 111 4.18 3.00 -2.40
CA ILE A 111 4.44 2.00 -1.37
C ILE A 111 3.55 2.35 -0.17
N ARG A 112 3.04 1.32 0.50
CA ARG A 112 2.10 1.47 1.62
C ARG A 112 2.62 0.83 2.89
N GLN A 113 2.35 1.45 4.03
CA GLN A 113 2.48 0.82 5.34
C GLN A 113 1.09 0.77 5.97
N TYR A 114 0.69 -0.41 6.43
CA TYR A 114 -0.62 -0.67 7.00
C TYR A 114 -0.51 -0.93 8.49
N PHE A 115 -1.26 -0.18 9.29
CA PHE A 115 -1.30 -0.29 10.74
C PHE A 115 -2.74 -0.53 11.20
N GLY A 116 -2.96 -1.55 12.02
CA GLY A 116 -4.28 -1.95 12.48
C GLY A 116 -4.52 -1.57 13.94
N TYR A 117 -5.68 -0.97 14.22
CA TYR A 117 -6.16 -0.74 15.59
C TYR A 117 -7.68 -0.83 15.68
N ILE A 118 -8.19 -1.11 16.88
CA ILE A 118 -9.62 -1.09 17.19
C ILE A 118 -9.97 0.26 17.81
N ASP A 119 -10.94 0.97 17.23
CA ASP A 119 -11.39 2.25 17.78
C ASP A 119 -12.26 2.07 19.03
N THR A 120 -12.67 3.18 19.65
CA THR A 120 -13.51 3.15 20.86
C THR A 120 -14.91 2.58 20.64
N ASN A 121 -15.35 2.46 19.38
CA ASN A 121 -16.63 1.86 19.01
C ASN A 121 -16.51 0.35 18.75
N GLY A 122 -15.30 -0.22 18.82
CA GLY A 122 -15.03 -1.60 18.48
C GLY A 122 -14.81 -1.84 16.97
N ASP A 123 -14.72 -0.79 16.16
CA ASP A 123 -14.48 -0.93 14.72
C ASP A 123 -13.01 -1.20 14.41
N LYS A 124 -12.76 -2.09 13.44
CA LYS A 124 -11.41 -2.33 12.91
C LYS A 124 -11.01 -1.19 11.99
N ILE A 125 -9.97 -0.45 12.37
CA ILE A 125 -9.40 0.63 11.55
C ILE A 125 -8.06 0.18 10.95
N ILE A 126 -7.84 0.54 9.69
CA ILE A 126 -6.54 0.47 9.04
C ILE A 126 -6.09 1.90 8.76
N PHE A 127 -4.99 2.30 9.39
CA PHE A 127 -4.24 3.48 8.98
C PHE A 127 -3.30 3.08 7.84
N ILE A 128 -3.36 3.82 6.73
CA ILE A 128 -2.56 3.58 5.53
C ILE A 128 -1.65 4.79 5.34
N ASN A 129 -0.35 4.59 5.55
CA ASN A 129 0.68 5.56 5.20
C ASN A 129 1.19 5.25 3.80
N CYS A 130 1.13 6.21 2.89
CA CYS A 130 1.46 6.06 1.48
C CYS A 130 2.62 6.98 1.11
N PHE A 131 3.66 6.40 0.53
CA PHE A 131 4.79 7.17 0.00
C PHE A 131 5.25 6.67 -1.36
N TRP A 132 5.64 7.61 -2.20
CA TRP A 132 6.25 7.33 -3.50
C TRP A 132 7.68 7.83 -3.45
N ASP A 133 8.61 6.89 -3.27
CA ASP A 133 10.03 7.21 -3.23
C ASP A 133 10.51 7.78 -4.59
N LYS A 134 11.20 8.93 -4.54
CA LYS A 134 11.67 9.68 -5.71
C LYS A 134 12.89 9.05 -6.38
N LYS A 135 13.30 7.82 -6.05
CA LYS A 135 14.41 7.11 -6.73
C LYS A 135 14.30 7.11 -8.28
N GLY A 136 13.11 7.33 -8.83
CA GLY A 136 12.86 7.51 -10.27
C GLY A 136 13.03 8.93 -10.85
N PHE A 137 13.31 9.94 -10.04
CA PHE A 137 13.59 11.34 -10.46
C PHE A 137 15.06 11.60 -10.77
N TYR A 138 15.93 10.71 -10.29
CA TYR A 138 17.32 10.62 -10.71
C TYR A 138 17.38 10.28 -12.20
N GLY A 139 18.07 11.13 -12.96
CA GLY A 139 18.28 10.91 -14.39
C GLY A 139 18.97 9.57 -14.65
N PHE A 140 19.05 9.16 -15.92
CA PHE A 140 19.81 7.96 -16.31
C PHE A 140 21.24 7.97 -15.73
N ILE A 141 21.86 9.14 -15.66
CA ILE A 141 23.20 9.38 -15.12
C ILE A 141 23.25 9.12 -13.60
N ASP A 142 22.34 9.71 -12.83
CA ASP A 142 22.30 9.56 -11.37
C ASP A 142 22.12 8.09 -10.94
N ARG A 143 21.32 7.31 -11.67
CA ARG A 143 21.16 5.86 -11.38
C ARG A 143 22.41 5.02 -11.67
N ILE A 144 23.29 5.48 -12.56
CA ILE A 144 24.54 4.80 -12.89
C ILE A 144 25.64 5.15 -11.89
N PHE A 145 25.73 6.41 -11.46
CA PHE A 145 26.84 6.90 -10.65
C PHE A 145 26.51 7.00 -9.15
N TYR A 146 25.23 7.08 -8.77
CA TYR A 146 24.75 7.09 -7.39
C TYR A 146 23.79 5.93 -7.14
N LYS A 147 24.36 4.77 -6.79
CA LYS A 147 23.59 3.68 -6.17
C LYS A 147 23.36 4.04 -4.71
N GLU A 148 22.34 4.84 -4.42
CA GLU A 148 21.85 4.85 -3.05
C GLU A 148 21.41 3.43 -2.69
N PRO A 149 21.88 2.87 -1.56
CA PRO A 149 21.46 1.56 -1.13
C PRO A 149 19.92 1.53 -1.04
N ASP A 150 19.34 0.37 -1.34
CA ASP A 150 17.90 0.24 -1.28
C ASP A 150 17.45 0.50 0.16
N ASP A 151 16.91 1.69 0.44
CA ASP A 151 16.23 1.98 1.70
C ASP A 151 15.14 0.93 1.89
N THR A 152 15.45 -0.09 2.69
CA THR A 152 14.56 -1.19 3.07
C THR A 152 14.00 -0.96 4.47
N LYS A 153 14.42 0.09 5.17
CA LYS A 153 13.99 0.39 6.53
C LYS A 153 12.49 0.61 6.60
N TRP A 154 11.87 1.13 5.55
CA TRP A 154 10.41 1.27 5.49
C TRP A 154 9.64 -0.06 5.68
N LYS A 155 10.29 -1.22 5.54
CA LYS A 155 9.67 -2.51 5.84
C LYS A 155 9.64 -2.85 7.33
N THR A 156 10.47 -2.20 8.13
CA THR A 156 10.59 -2.44 9.57
C THR A 156 10.22 -1.21 10.39
N GLU A 157 10.39 -0.01 9.84
CA GLU A 157 10.21 1.28 10.49
C GLU A 157 9.16 2.12 9.76
N GLU A 158 8.30 2.80 10.52
CA GLU A 158 7.35 3.78 10.01
C GLU A 158 8.07 4.88 9.23
N LYS A 159 7.65 5.11 7.98
CA LYS A 159 8.21 6.16 7.15
C LYS A 159 7.52 7.48 7.48
N TYR A 160 8.18 8.28 8.29
CA TYR A 160 7.73 9.62 8.66
C TYR A 160 8.52 10.68 7.88
N VAL A 161 7.83 11.46 7.07
CA VAL A 161 8.39 12.58 6.32
C VAL A 161 7.51 13.79 6.58
N LEU A 162 8.11 14.96 6.77
CA LEU A 162 7.38 16.20 7.09
C LEU A 162 6.79 16.86 5.84
N ASP A 163 7.57 16.87 4.75
CA ASP A 163 7.23 17.57 3.51
C ASP A 163 7.43 16.68 2.27
N GLY A 164 6.96 17.16 1.12
CA GLY A 164 7.07 16.44 -0.15
C GLY A 164 5.73 16.25 -0.86
N CYS A 165 4.74 17.06 -0.50
CA CYS A 165 3.43 17.13 -1.12
C CYS A 165 2.79 15.75 -1.30
N SER A 166 2.06 15.53 -2.38
CA SER A 166 1.40 14.26 -2.66
C SER A 166 2.32 13.07 -2.97
N TYR A 167 3.64 13.18 -2.83
CA TYR A 167 4.47 11.98 -2.71
C TYR A 167 4.27 11.27 -1.38
N TYR A 168 3.79 11.98 -0.34
CA TYR A 168 3.57 11.47 1.00
C TYR A 168 2.17 11.87 1.47
N TRP A 169 1.36 10.88 1.79
CA TRP A 169 -0.01 11.09 2.25
C TRP A 169 -0.45 9.91 3.09
N SER A 170 -1.50 10.12 3.87
CA SER A 170 -2.09 9.06 4.68
C SER A 170 -3.61 9.15 4.69
N ILE A 171 -4.24 8.03 5.05
CA ILE A 171 -5.69 7.95 5.18
C ILE A 171 -6.05 6.86 6.18
N LYS A 172 -7.17 7.02 6.88
CA LYS A 172 -7.77 5.95 7.68
C LYS A 172 -8.92 5.30 6.94
N LEU A 173 -9.06 4.01 7.17
CA LEU A 173 -10.14 3.20 6.66
C LEU A 173 -10.81 2.44 7.80
N ASN A 174 -12.13 2.53 7.89
CA ASN A 174 -12.93 1.69 8.77
C ASN A 174 -13.37 0.42 8.00
N LEU A 175 -12.89 -0.75 8.41
CA LEU A 175 -13.17 -2.02 7.74
C LEU A 175 -14.61 -2.49 7.95
N THR A 176 -15.24 -2.13 9.07
CA THR A 176 -16.65 -2.47 9.35
C THR A 176 -17.58 -1.67 8.46
N LYS A 177 -17.41 -0.34 8.48
CA LYS A 177 -18.28 0.63 7.79
C LYS A 177 -17.92 0.83 6.32
N LYS A 178 -16.75 0.33 5.89
CA LYS A 178 -16.20 0.50 4.53
C LYS A 178 -16.07 1.98 4.13
N THR A 179 -15.64 2.82 5.06
CA THR A 179 -15.48 4.27 4.86
C THR A 179 -14.02 4.69 4.98
N LEU A 180 -13.68 5.75 4.25
CA LEU A 180 -12.38 6.41 4.28
C LEU A 180 -12.53 7.78 4.97
N TYR A 181 -11.57 8.16 5.79
CA TYR A 181 -11.57 9.43 6.54
C TYR A 181 -10.14 9.81 6.97
N ASP A 182 -9.98 10.99 7.58
CA ASP A 182 -8.68 11.53 7.99
C ASP A 182 -7.63 11.51 6.86
N PHE A 183 -8.04 11.91 5.65
CA PHE A 183 -7.14 12.02 4.51
C PHE A 183 -6.21 13.22 4.70
N GLY A 184 -4.90 12.96 4.79
CA GLY A 184 -3.87 13.98 4.94
C GLY A 184 -2.84 13.86 3.83
N VAL A 185 -2.43 15.00 3.27
CA VAL A 185 -1.33 15.10 2.31
C VAL A 185 -0.30 16.07 2.88
N ASN A 186 0.98 15.68 2.86
CA ASN A 186 2.04 16.50 3.42
C ASN A 186 2.14 17.87 2.74
N GLY A 187 2.81 18.81 3.43
CA GLY A 187 3.08 20.15 2.92
C GLY A 187 4.05 20.16 1.74
N ILE A 188 4.16 21.33 1.11
CA ILE A 188 5.25 21.63 0.19
C ILE A 188 6.45 22.02 1.06
N GLY A 189 7.58 21.37 0.83
CA GLY A 189 8.87 21.71 1.45
C GLY A 189 9.71 22.60 0.55
#